data_AF-A0A2W4Z2A8-F1
#
_entry.id   AF-A0A2W4Z2A8-F1
#
_cell.length_a   1.000
_cell.length_b   1.000
_cell.length_c   1.000
_cell.angle_alpha   90.00
_cell.angle_beta   90.00
_cell.angle_gamma   90.00
#
_symmetry.space_group_name_H-M   'P 1'
#
loop_
_entity.id
_entity.type
_entity.pdbx_description
1 polymer ?
#
loop_
_entity_poly.entity_id
_entity_poly.type
_entity_poly.pdbx_seq_one_letter_code
_entity_poly.pdbx_strand_id
1 'polypeptide(L)'
;MSHAPVLLAEAMDALALRDGGVYVDATFGGGGYSREMLARADCQVIAYDRDPDAILRGAELSQSAKGKFTLHQGRFGDLELEEPVDGVVFDLGVSSFQLDEAERGFSFQTDADLDMRMEKEGLSAADAVNRLSEPALADLIYRYGEDDESRRIARAIVQARALAPITRTLAFAKLVEDSVGGRRGARTHPATKTFQALRMLVNDELGELARGLSAAERALKPGGRLVVVSFHSLEDRMVKHFIT
;
A
#
# COMPACT_ATOMS: atom_id res chain seq x y z
N MET A 1 -17.75 -11.60 -1.40
CA MET A 1 -17.92 -10.65 -2.52
C MET A 1 -16.55 -10.50 -3.14
N SER A 2 -16.33 -10.89 -4.41
CA SER A 2 -15.03 -10.77 -5.04
C SER A 2 -14.78 -9.31 -5.38
N HIS A 3 -13.78 -8.69 -4.74
CA HIS A 3 -13.36 -7.33 -5.05
C HIS A 3 -12.68 -7.33 -6.43
N ALA A 4 -13.21 -6.57 -7.38
CA ALA A 4 -12.55 -6.32 -8.66
C ALA A 4 -11.49 -5.22 -8.46
N PRO A 5 -10.23 -5.41 -8.88
CA PRO A 5 -9.21 -4.37 -8.82
C PRO A 5 -9.63 -3.10 -9.57
N VAL A 6 -9.21 -1.95 -9.07
CA VAL A 6 -9.54 -0.65 -9.66
C VAL A 6 -8.78 -0.49 -10.97
N LEU A 7 -9.45 -0.08 -12.04
CA LEU A 7 -8.86 0.09 -13.38
C LEU A 7 -8.19 -1.18 -13.94
N LEU A 8 -8.67 -2.38 -13.56
CA LEU A 8 -8.09 -3.65 -14.01
C LEU A 8 -8.02 -3.73 -15.54
N ALA A 9 -9.12 -3.41 -16.24
CA ALA A 9 -9.18 -3.52 -17.69
C ALA A 9 -8.21 -2.53 -18.37
N GLU A 10 -8.22 -1.27 -17.92
CA GLU A 10 -7.36 -0.22 -18.43
C GLU A 10 -5.88 -0.52 -18.20
N ALA A 11 -5.53 -1.08 -17.04
CA ALA A 11 -4.16 -1.50 -16.74
C ALA A 11 -3.70 -2.64 -17.63
N MET A 12 -4.55 -3.65 -17.88
CA MET A 12 -4.21 -4.74 -18.81
C MET A 12 -4.07 -4.26 -20.24
N ASP A 13 -4.94 -3.37 -20.69
CA ASP A 13 -4.87 -2.78 -22.02
C ASP A 13 -3.58 -1.96 -22.19
N ALA A 14 -3.16 -1.23 -21.15
CA ALA A 14 -1.91 -0.48 -21.13
C ALA A 14 -0.65 -1.36 -21.11
N LEU A 15 -0.70 -2.52 -20.43
CA LEU A 15 0.38 -3.51 -20.44
C LEU A 15 0.58 -4.15 -21.82
N ALA A 16 -0.46 -4.17 -22.67
CA ALA A 16 -0.41 -4.73 -24.01
C ALA A 16 0.14 -6.17 -24.03
N LEU A 17 -0.52 -7.05 -23.26
CA LEU A 17 -0.13 -8.44 -23.04
C LEU A 17 0.06 -9.22 -24.34
N ARG A 18 1.01 -10.16 -24.34
CA ARG A 18 1.37 -11.00 -25.50
C ARG A 18 1.70 -12.41 -25.05
N ASP A 19 1.40 -13.38 -25.91
CA ASP A 19 1.84 -14.75 -25.73
C ASP A 19 3.37 -14.83 -25.68
N GLY A 20 3.89 -15.67 -24.78
CA GLY A 20 5.31 -15.83 -24.49
C GLY A 20 5.94 -14.70 -23.65
N GLY A 21 5.18 -13.66 -23.30
CA GLY A 21 5.68 -12.54 -22.48
C GLY A 21 5.89 -12.92 -21.01
N VAL A 22 6.72 -12.13 -20.33
CA VAL A 22 6.94 -12.22 -18.88
C VAL A 22 6.47 -10.92 -18.22
N TYR A 23 5.54 -11.01 -17.28
CA TYR A 23 4.92 -9.86 -16.63
C TYR A 23 5.09 -9.93 -15.12
N VAL A 24 5.23 -8.76 -14.50
CA VAL A 24 5.37 -8.63 -13.05
C VAL A 24 4.13 -7.97 -12.46
N ASP A 25 3.52 -8.63 -11.48
CA ASP A 25 2.51 -8.07 -10.58
C ASP A 25 3.18 -7.74 -9.24
N ALA A 26 3.63 -6.49 -9.09
CA ALA A 26 4.44 -6.08 -7.96
C ALA A 26 3.66 -5.94 -6.64
N THR A 27 2.33 -6.05 -6.69
CA THR A 27 1.42 -5.78 -5.57
C THR A 27 0.26 -6.77 -5.61
N PHE A 28 0.59 -8.06 -5.49
CA PHE A 28 -0.33 -9.16 -5.76
C PHE A 28 -1.69 -9.02 -5.05
N GLY A 29 -1.69 -8.76 -3.75
CA GLY A 29 -2.85 -8.57 -2.89
C GLY A 29 -3.82 -9.76 -2.89
N GLY A 30 -4.78 -9.73 -3.82
CA GLY A 30 -5.77 -10.78 -4.07
C GLY A 30 -5.55 -11.58 -5.37
N GLY A 31 -4.54 -11.20 -6.17
CA GLY A 31 -4.20 -11.80 -7.44
C GLY A 31 -5.10 -11.41 -8.61
N GLY A 32 -5.82 -10.29 -8.53
CA GLY A 32 -6.72 -9.86 -9.61
C GLY A 32 -5.96 -9.56 -10.91
N TYR A 33 -4.87 -8.80 -10.85
CA TYR A 33 -3.99 -8.52 -12.00
C TYR A 33 -3.35 -9.80 -12.52
N SER A 34 -2.69 -10.57 -11.64
CA SER A 34 -2.09 -11.87 -11.99
C SER A 34 -3.04 -12.84 -12.70
N ARG A 35 -4.28 -13.01 -12.19
CA ARG A 35 -5.29 -13.87 -12.82
C ARG A 35 -5.72 -13.35 -14.18
N GLU A 36 -5.90 -12.04 -14.31
CA GLU A 36 -6.31 -11.42 -15.55
C GLU A 36 -5.21 -11.53 -16.62
N MET A 37 -3.94 -11.38 -16.25
CA MET A 37 -2.81 -11.60 -17.16
C MET A 37 -2.80 -13.04 -17.72
N LEU A 38 -2.89 -14.03 -16.82
CA LEU A 38 -2.92 -15.45 -17.19
C LEU A 38 -4.16 -15.85 -18.00
N ALA A 39 -5.27 -15.10 -17.86
CA ALA A 39 -6.49 -15.33 -18.62
C ALA A 39 -6.44 -14.73 -20.03
N ARG A 40 -5.72 -13.60 -20.21
CA ARG A 40 -5.66 -12.87 -21.49
C ARG A 40 -4.56 -13.33 -22.43
N ALA A 41 -3.47 -13.93 -21.92
CA ALA A 41 -2.34 -14.35 -22.74
C ALA A 41 -1.69 -15.64 -22.19
N ASP A 42 -1.09 -16.43 -23.09
CA ASP A 42 -0.18 -17.50 -22.71
C ASP A 42 1.17 -16.91 -22.29
N CYS A 43 1.25 -16.39 -21.08
CA CYS A 43 2.41 -15.67 -20.55
C CYS A 43 2.91 -16.25 -19.23
N GLN A 44 4.08 -15.79 -18.78
CA GLN A 44 4.58 -16.00 -17.43
C GLN A 44 4.26 -14.78 -16.56
N VAL A 45 3.85 -15.02 -15.32
CA VAL A 45 3.58 -13.98 -14.33
C VAL A 45 4.41 -14.22 -13.09
N ILE A 46 5.18 -13.21 -12.70
CA ILE A 46 5.95 -13.16 -11.46
C ILE A 46 5.26 -12.15 -10.55
N ALA A 47 4.82 -12.59 -9.38
CA ALA A 47 4.09 -11.74 -8.45
C ALA A 47 4.85 -11.56 -7.15
N TYR A 48 4.66 -10.40 -6.51
CA TYR A 48 5.24 -10.07 -5.23
C TYR A 48 4.18 -9.54 -4.28
N ASP A 49 4.27 -9.95 -3.02
CA ASP A 49 3.58 -9.27 -1.93
C ASP A 49 4.38 -9.39 -0.65
N ARG A 50 4.37 -8.34 0.15
CA ARG A 50 5.01 -8.32 1.45
C ARG A 50 4.12 -8.90 2.55
N ASP A 51 2.81 -8.94 2.32
CA ASP A 51 1.83 -9.44 3.27
C ASP A 51 1.79 -10.98 3.25
N PRO A 52 2.11 -11.67 4.35
CA PRO A 52 2.07 -13.13 4.40
C PRO A 52 0.67 -13.69 4.11
N ASP A 53 -0.42 -12.95 4.39
CA ASP A 53 -1.77 -13.40 4.08
C ASP A 53 -2.06 -13.37 2.57
N ALA A 54 -1.43 -12.46 1.82
CA ALA A 54 -1.50 -12.44 0.36
C ALA A 54 -0.82 -13.67 -0.24
N ILE A 55 0.30 -14.11 0.34
CA ILE A 55 1.01 -15.33 -0.05
C ILE A 55 0.13 -16.56 0.13
N LEU A 56 -0.57 -16.66 1.27
CA LEU A 56 -1.51 -17.74 1.53
C LEU A 56 -2.66 -17.75 0.50
N ARG A 57 -3.21 -16.58 0.15
CA ARG A 57 -4.26 -16.46 -0.88
C ARG A 57 -3.79 -16.86 -2.28
N GLY A 58 -2.52 -16.63 -2.61
CA GLY A 58 -1.95 -16.95 -3.92
C GLY A 58 -1.55 -18.43 -4.13
N ALA A 59 -1.61 -19.25 -3.08
CA ALA A 59 -1.23 -20.67 -3.16
C ALA A 59 -2.06 -21.45 -4.20
N GLU A 60 -3.37 -21.19 -4.27
CA GLU A 60 -4.26 -21.84 -5.24
C GLU A 60 -3.93 -21.44 -6.69
N LEU A 61 -3.61 -20.16 -6.92
CA LEU A 61 -3.21 -19.69 -8.24
C LEU A 61 -1.90 -20.35 -8.69
N SER A 62 -0.93 -20.46 -7.78
CA SER A 62 0.35 -21.13 -8.03
C SER A 62 0.18 -22.59 -8.45
N GLN A 63 -0.73 -23.32 -7.80
CA GLN A 63 -1.02 -24.71 -8.15
C GLN A 63 -1.74 -24.84 -9.50
N SER A 64 -2.70 -23.94 -9.77
CA SER A 64 -3.54 -24.02 -10.97
C SER A 64 -2.88 -23.50 -12.25
N ALA A 65 -1.89 -22.60 -12.13
CA ALA A 65 -1.23 -21.95 -13.27
C ALA A 65 -0.19 -22.82 -13.99
N LYS A 66 0.00 -24.09 -13.60
CA LYS A 66 0.87 -25.08 -14.29
C LYS A 66 2.29 -24.57 -14.58
N GLY A 67 2.89 -23.86 -13.63
CA GLY A 67 4.24 -23.32 -13.74
C GLY A 67 4.36 -21.98 -14.49
N LYS A 68 3.24 -21.36 -14.90
CA LYS A 68 3.22 -20.02 -15.51
C LYS A 68 3.12 -18.89 -14.48
N PHE A 69 3.01 -19.21 -13.19
CA PHE A 69 2.87 -18.23 -12.12
C PHE A 69 3.81 -18.58 -10.98
N THR A 70 4.52 -17.55 -10.49
CA THR A 70 5.35 -17.63 -9.29
C THR A 70 5.00 -16.46 -8.38
N LEU A 71 4.75 -16.73 -7.10
CA LEU A 71 4.50 -15.71 -6.09
C LEU A 71 5.63 -15.70 -5.06
N HIS A 72 6.25 -14.54 -4.90
CA HIS A 72 7.32 -14.30 -3.94
C HIS A 72 6.79 -13.49 -2.76
N GLN A 73 7.13 -13.93 -1.54
CA GLN A 73 6.97 -13.09 -0.37
C GLN A 73 8.12 -12.10 -0.32
N GLY A 74 7.82 -10.81 -0.49
CA GLY A 74 8.84 -9.79 -0.54
C GLY A 74 8.28 -8.41 -0.86
N ARG A 75 9.12 -7.42 -0.59
CA ARG A 75 8.89 -6.02 -0.92
C ARG A 75 9.11 -5.79 -2.40
N PHE A 76 8.25 -5.00 -3.04
CA PHE A 76 8.48 -4.64 -4.44
C PHE A 76 9.60 -3.60 -4.61
N GLY A 77 10.03 -2.94 -3.53
CA GLY A 77 11.27 -2.17 -3.54
C GLY A 77 12.50 -3.03 -3.79
N ASP A 78 12.42 -4.31 -3.44
CA ASP A 78 13.49 -5.30 -3.51
C ASP A 78 13.26 -6.30 -4.66
N LEU A 79 12.62 -5.86 -5.75
CA LEU A 79 12.42 -6.66 -6.96
C LEU A 79 13.77 -7.11 -7.55
N GLU A 80 14.15 -8.34 -7.26
CA GLU A 80 15.25 -9.05 -7.90
C GLU A 80 14.67 -9.87 -9.06
N LEU A 81 14.71 -9.29 -10.26
CA LEU A 81 14.29 -9.96 -11.48
C LEU A 81 15.52 -10.49 -12.20
N GLU A 82 15.64 -11.82 -12.30
CA GLU A 82 16.78 -12.51 -12.93
C GLU A 82 16.83 -12.29 -14.44
N GLU A 83 15.66 -12.12 -15.07
CA GLU A 83 15.52 -11.92 -16.50
C GLU A 83 14.74 -10.64 -16.82
N PRO A 84 15.02 -9.98 -17.96
CA PRO A 84 14.23 -8.85 -18.41
C PRO A 84 12.76 -9.21 -18.62
N VAL A 85 11.85 -8.28 -18.32
CA VAL A 85 10.40 -8.48 -18.35
C VAL A 85 9.72 -7.60 -19.40
N ASP A 86 8.56 -8.04 -19.89
CA ASP A 86 7.76 -7.34 -20.90
C ASP A 86 6.82 -6.30 -20.30
N GLY A 87 6.48 -6.43 -19.01
CA GLY A 87 5.73 -5.41 -18.31
C GLY A 87 5.74 -5.57 -16.79
N VAL A 88 5.55 -4.45 -16.09
CA VAL A 88 5.45 -4.39 -14.63
C VAL A 88 4.21 -3.58 -14.28
N VAL A 89 3.36 -4.10 -13.40
CA VAL A 89 2.23 -3.38 -12.81
C VAL A 89 2.44 -3.17 -11.32
N PHE A 90 2.14 -1.96 -10.86
CA PHE A 90 2.00 -1.59 -9.45
C PHE A 90 0.57 -1.10 -9.21
N ASP A 91 -0.15 -1.75 -8.30
CA ASP A 91 -1.44 -1.31 -7.73
C ASP A 91 -1.19 -0.88 -6.28
N LEU A 92 -0.94 0.41 -6.10
CA LEU A 92 -0.39 0.93 -4.84
C LEU A 92 -1.44 0.99 -3.72
N GLY A 93 -0.99 1.27 -2.50
CA GLY A 93 -1.85 1.40 -1.34
C GLY A 93 -2.19 0.07 -0.66
N VAL A 94 -3.42 -0.03 -0.13
CA VAL A 94 -3.86 -1.17 0.68
C VAL A 94 -4.84 -2.04 -0.08
N SER A 95 -4.70 -3.35 0.09
CA SER A 95 -5.68 -4.29 -0.44
C SER A 95 -7.00 -4.19 0.33
N SER A 96 -8.11 -4.54 -0.32
CA SER A 96 -9.40 -4.68 0.35
C SER A 96 -9.35 -5.67 1.50
N PHE A 97 -8.58 -6.76 1.38
CA PHE A 97 -8.35 -7.73 2.45
C PHE A 97 -7.81 -7.06 3.72
N GLN A 98 -6.84 -6.14 3.59
CA GLN A 98 -6.28 -5.41 4.73
C GLN A 98 -7.26 -4.42 5.36
N LEU A 99 -8.22 -3.90 4.58
CA LEU A 99 -9.28 -3.01 5.08
C LEU A 99 -10.44 -3.78 5.73
N ASP A 100 -10.77 -4.96 5.19
CA ASP A 100 -11.86 -5.81 5.64
C ASP A 100 -11.48 -6.60 6.91
N GLU A 101 -10.20 -6.94 7.07
CA GLU A 101 -9.66 -7.56 8.28
C GLU A 101 -9.44 -6.50 9.37
N ALA A 102 -10.49 -6.21 10.15
CA ALA A 102 -10.46 -5.16 11.18
C ALA A 102 -9.22 -5.25 12.09
N GLU A 103 -8.83 -6.46 12.50
CA GLU A 103 -7.67 -6.76 13.35
C GLU A 103 -6.32 -6.24 12.83
N ARG A 104 -6.21 -5.95 11.52
CA ARG A 104 -5.01 -5.36 10.90
C ARG A 104 -4.85 -3.87 11.19
N GLY A 105 -5.90 -3.20 11.68
CA GLY A 105 -5.80 -1.83 12.18
C GLY A 105 -5.65 -0.74 11.11
N PHE A 106 -5.89 -1.03 9.83
CA PHE A 106 -5.84 -0.04 8.74
C PHE A 106 -7.05 0.90 8.71
N SER A 107 -8.15 0.50 9.36
CA SER A 107 -9.43 1.21 9.37
C SER A 107 -9.81 1.62 10.79
N PHE A 108 -10.62 2.67 10.89
CA PHE A 108 -11.30 3.10 12.11
C PHE A 108 -12.82 3.00 11.97
N GLN A 109 -13.32 2.14 11.09
CA GLN A 109 -14.75 1.80 11.03
C GLN A 109 -15.13 0.82 12.16
N THR A 110 -14.20 -0.07 12.51
CA THR A 110 -14.33 -1.05 13.60
C THR A 110 -13.10 -0.92 14.50
N ASP A 111 -13.28 -1.11 15.80
CA ASP A 111 -12.16 -1.01 16.74
C ASP A 111 -11.23 -2.21 16.65
N ALA A 112 -9.93 -1.94 16.62
CA ALA A 112 -8.87 -2.92 16.54
C ALA A 112 -7.57 -2.36 17.14
N ASP A 113 -6.54 -3.19 17.20
CA ASP A 113 -5.21 -2.72 17.55
C ASP A 113 -4.69 -1.76 16.48
N LEU A 114 -4.03 -0.70 16.91
CA LEU A 114 -3.45 0.31 16.03
C LEU A 114 -2.14 -0.24 15.41
N ASP A 115 -2.27 -1.16 14.46
CA ASP A 115 -1.14 -1.90 13.88
C ASP A 115 -0.66 -1.29 12.55
N MET A 116 -1.44 -1.45 11.47
CA MET A 116 -1.14 -0.97 10.10
C MET A 116 0.07 -1.59 9.40
N ARG A 117 0.72 -2.64 9.93
CA ARG A 117 1.83 -3.31 9.25
C ARG A 117 1.31 -4.27 8.18
N MET A 118 1.80 -4.12 6.95
CA MET A 118 1.55 -5.08 5.87
C MET A 118 2.27 -6.42 6.12
N GLU A 119 3.53 -6.37 6.56
CA GLU A 119 4.39 -7.55 6.83
C GLU A 119 4.15 -8.22 8.18
N LYS A 120 3.32 -7.64 9.06
CA LYS A 120 3.16 -8.05 10.47
C LYS A 120 4.46 -7.99 11.31
N GLU A 121 5.51 -7.35 10.79
CA GLU A 121 6.81 -7.17 11.43
C GLU A 121 7.24 -5.69 11.44
N GLY A 122 8.15 -5.34 12.34
CA GLY A 122 8.67 -3.97 12.46
C GLY A 122 7.80 -3.03 13.31
N LEU A 123 7.99 -1.73 13.11
CA LEU A 123 7.34 -0.64 13.84
C LEU A 123 5.82 -0.61 13.56
N SER A 124 4.98 -0.75 14.59
CA SER A 124 3.53 -0.58 14.43
C SER A 124 3.11 0.90 14.45
N ALA A 125 1.89 1.21 14.01
CA ALA A 125 1.30 2.54 14.14
C ALA A 125 1.18 2.95 15.62
N ALA A 126 0.84 2.02 16.51
CA ALA A 126 0.86 2.21 17.96
C ALA A 126 2.26 2.59 18.46
N ASP A 127 3.31 1.93 17.98
CA ASP A 127 4.68 2.31 18.33
C ASP A 127 5.02 3.71 17.83
N ALA A 128 4.65 4.04 16.58
CA ALA A 128 4.90 5.36 16.01
C ALA A 128 4.25 6.47 16.85
N VAL A 129 2.95 6.37 17.16
CA VAL A 129 2.24 7.40 17.94
C VAL A 129 2.72 7.48 19.38
N ASN A 130 3.20 6.37 19.97
CA ASN A 130 3.67 6.38 21.35
C ASN A 130 5.15 6.75 21.52
N ARG A 131 5.99 6.62 20.47
CA ARG A 131 7.45 6.81 20.58
C ARG A 131 8.01 8.03 19.84
N LEU A 132 7.42 8.44 18.71
CA LEU A 132 7.93 9.58 17.94
C LEU A 132 7.85 10.88 18.73
N SER A 133 8.80 11.80 18.52
CA SER A 133 8.75 13.14 19.13
C SER A 133 7.57 13.94 18.58
N GLU A 134 7.11 14.97 19.32
CA GLU A 134 6.05 15.86 18.84
C GLU A 134 6.38 16.49 17.46
N PRO A 135 7.61 17.01 17.22
CA PRO A 135 7.96 17.54 15.90
C PRO A 135 7.97 16.46 14.81
N ALA A 136 8.43 15.24 15.11
CA ALA A 136 8.42 14.16 14.15
C ALA A 136 7.00 13.72 13.76
N LEU A 137 6.07 13.68 14.73
CA LEU A 137 4.65 13.43 14.47
C LEU A 137 4.02 14.54 13.63
N ALA A 138 4.31 15.80 13.93
CA ALA A 138 3.81 16.93 13.15
C ALA A 138 4.31 16.86 11.70
N ASP A 139 5.61 16.64 11.51
CA ASP A 139 6.22 16.52 10.19
C ASP A 139 5.65 15.33 9.41
N LEU A 140 5.45 14.18 10.06
CA LEU A 140 4.82 13.00 9.47
C LEU A 140 3.42 13.32 8.94
N ILE A 141 2.56 13.88 9.79
CA ILE A 141 1.16 14.17 9.46
C ILE A 141 1.08 15.26 8.37
N TYR A 142 1.96 16.26 8.44
CA TYR A 142 2.02 17.31 7.43
C TYR A 142 2.44 16.76 6.07
N ARG A 143 3.54 16.00 6.01
CA ARG A 143 4.14 15.56 4.75
C ARG A 143 3.36 14.42 4.10
N TYR A 144 2.96 13.41 4.87
CA TYR A 144 2.30 12.21 4.34
C TYR A 144 0.77 12.28 4.39
N GLY A 145 0.23 13.05 5.34
CA GLY A 145 -1.21 13.31 5.42
C GLY A 145 -1.69 14.53 4.64
N GLU A 146 -0.78 15.40 4.20
CA GLU A 146 -1.09 16.71 3.60
C GLU A 146 -2.10 17.49 4.49
N ASP A 147 -1.85 17.54 5.81
CA ASP A 147 -2.74 18.12 6.83
C ASP A 147 -2.11 19.32 7.58
N ASP A 148 -2.71 20.50 7.39
CA ASP A 148 -2.28 21.75 8.03
C ASP A 148 -2.50 21.78 9.54
N GLU A 149 -3.42 20.96 10.07
CA GLU A 149 -3.65 20.82 11.51
C GLU A 149 -2.63 19.85 12.18
N SER A 150 -1.65 19.38 11.42
CA SER A 150 -0.58 18.45 11.86
C SER A 150 0.02 18.76 13.23
N ARG A 151 0.39 20.02 13.50
CA ARG A 151 0.98 20.43 14.80
C ARG A 151 -0.01 20.26 15.95
N ARG A 152 -1.29 20.57 15.71
CA ARG A 152 -2.36 20.46 16.69
C ARG A 152 -2.65 18.99 17.01
N ILE A 153 -2.71 18.15 15.98
CA ILE A 153 -2.89 16.71 16.11
C ILE A 153 -1.71 16.09 16.86
N ALA A 154 -0.46 16.40 16.47
CA ALA A 154 0.75 15.89 17.11
C ALA A 154 0.81 16.22 18.61
N ARG A 155 0.48 17.46 18.99
CA ARG A 155 0.39 17.88 20.39
C ARG A 155 -0.65 17.07 21.15
N ALA A 156 -1.84 16.85 20.57
CA ALA A 156 -2.89 16.05 21.19
C ALA A 156 -2.46 14.59 21.41
N ILE A 157 -1.73 14.00 20.45
CA ILE A 157 -1.16 12.65 20.57
C ILE A 157 -0.18 12.58 21.75
N VAL A 158 0.75 13.53 21.84
CA VAL A 158 1.75 13.56 22.92
C VAL A 158 1.12 13.76 24.29
N GLN A 159 0.10 14.62 24.38
CA GLN A 159 -0.65 14.83 25.62
C GLN A 159 -1.43 13.58 26.04
N ALA A 160 -2.11 12.91 25.10
CA ALA A 160 -2.89 11.72 25.38
C ALA A 160 -1.99 10.55 25.83
N ARG A 161 -0.88 10.30 25.13
CA ARG A 161 0.03 9.19 25.47
C ARG A 161 0.75 9.36 26.81
N ALA A 162 0.88 10.60 27.29
CA ALA A 162 1.43 10.88 28.62
C ALA A 162 0.51 10.39 29.75
N LEU A 163 -0.78 10.20 29.47
CA LEU A 163 -1.78 9.68 30.41
C LEU A 163 -1.91 8.16 30.29
N ALA A 164 -2.05 7.65 29.07
CA ALA A 164 -2.14 6.22 28.79
C ALA A 164 -1.67 5.93 27.35
N PRO A 165 -0.99 4.79 27.09
CA PRO A 165 -0.61 4.39 25.74
C PRO A 165 -1.81 4.35 24.78
N ILE A 166 -1.61 4.85 23.56
CA ILE A 166 -2.61 4.81 22.49
C ILE A 166 -2.45 3.50 21.74
N THR A 167 -3.40 2.57 21.88
CA THR A 167 -3.28 1.22 21.30
C THR A 167 -4.42 0.84 20.37
N ARG A 168 -5.51 1.62 20.31
CA ARG A 168 -6.76 1.25 19.63
C ARG A 168 -7.16 2.23 18.53
N THR A 169 -7.66 1.73 17.41
CA THR A 169 -7.99 2.53 16.22
C THR A 169 -9.12 3.54 16.48
N LEU A 170 -10.21 3.17 17.16
CA LEU A 170 -11.30 4.12 17.43
C LEU A 170 -10.89 5.19 18.44
N ALA A 171 -10.16 4.80 19.48
CA ALA A 171 -9.66 5.75 20.48
C ALA A 171 -8.73 6.78 19.82
N PHE A 172 -7.85 6.33 18.91
CA PHE A 172 -6.97 7.20 18.15
C PHE A 172 -7.74 8.09 17.17
N ALA A 173 -8.70 7.55 16.41
CA ALA A 173 -9.52 8.33 15.49
C ALA A 173 -10.32 9.43 16.21
N LYS A 174 -10.89 9.10 17.37
CA LYS A 174 -11.61 10.06 18.22
C LYS A 174 -10.66 11.16 18.73
N LEU A 175 -9.47 10.79 19.19
CA LEU A 175 -8.46 11.77 19.62
C LEU A 175 -8.12 12.77 18.51
N VAL A 176 -7.90 12.29 17.28
CA VAL A 176 -7.62 13.16 16.14
C VAL A 176 -8.83 14.06 15.85
N GLU A 177 -10.03 13.50 15.81
CA GLU A 177 -11.26 14.27 15.58
C GLU A 177 -11.48 15.36 16.63
N ASP A 178 -11.40 15.01 17.92
CA ASP A 178 -11.56 15.96 19.03
C ASP A 178 -10.49 17.05 18.95
N SER A 179 -9.25 16.68 18.61
CA SER A 179 -8.14 17.62 18.53
C SER A 179 -8.43 18.72 17.53
N VAL A 180 -9.06 18.44 16.39
CA VAL A 180 -9.39 19.43 15.36
C VAL A 180 -10.80 20.03 15.51
N GLY A 181 -11.50 19.74 16.62
CA GLY A 181 -12.83 20.29 16.90
C GLY A 181 -13.95 19.67 16.07
N GLY A 182 -13.86 18.35 15.82
CA GLY A 182 -14.89 17.58 15.13
C GLY A 182 -14.84 17.71 13.61
N ARG A 183 -15.85 17.12 12.95
CA ARG A 183 -15.93 17.08 11.48
C ARG A 183 -16.13 18.43 10.81
N ARG A 184 -16.68 19.44 11.50
CA ARG A 184 -17.02 20.77 10.96
C ARG A 184 -17.73 20.74 9.58
N GLY A 185 -18.60 19.74 9.36
CA GLY A 185 -19.32 19.54 8.09
C GLY A 185 -18.53 18.84 6.97
N ALA A 186 -17.29 18.40 7.22
CA ALA A 186 -16.49 17.69 6.22
C ALA A 186 -17.04 16.29 5.91
N ARG A 187 -17.08 15.96 4.62
CA ARG A 187 -17.48 14.64 4.10
C ARG A 187 -16.48 13.55 4.51
N THR A 188 -15.19 13.87 4.51
CA THR A 188 -14.13 12.95 4.94
C THR A 188 -13.93 13.05 6.44
N HIS A 189 -13.68 11.92 7.11
CA HIS A 189 -13.39 11.91 8.53
C HIS A 189 -12.04 12.60 8.80
N PRO A 190 -11.90 13.45 9.83
CA PRO A 190 -10.65 14.14 10.10
C PRO A 190 -9.44 13.21 10.29
N ALA A 191 -9.66 12.06 10.93
CA ALA A 191 -8.61 11.05 11.12
C ALA A 191 -8.06 10.42 9.84
N THR A 192 -8.75 10.50 8.69
CA THR A 192 -8.35 9.81 7.44
C THR A 192 -6.92 10.16 7.03
N LYS A 193 -6.55 11.45 7.03
CA LYS A 193 -5.22 11.91 6.64
C LYS A 193 -4.13 11.46 7.61
N THR A 194 -4.44 11.44 8.91
CA THR A 194 -3.50 10.98 9.93
C THR A 194 -3.28 9.46 9.86
N PHE A 195 -4.34 8.69 9.59
CA PHE A 195 -4.23 7.24 9.36
C PHE A 195 -3.40 6.94 8.11
N GLN A 196 -3.64 7.67 7.01
CA GLN A 196 -2.81 7.57 5.80
C GLN A 196 -1.33 7.86 6.12
N ALA A 197 -1.04 8.95 6.84
CA ALA A 197 0.34 9.31 7.20
C ALA A 197 1.05 8.20 7.99
N LEU A 198 0.38 7.66 9.02
CA LEU A 198 0.93 6.57 9.82
C LEU A 198 1.17 5.31 8.99
N ARG A 199 0.21 4.94 8.14
CA ARG A 199 0.32 3.79 7.24
C ARG A 199 1.54 3.92 6.33
N MET A 200 1.70 5.09 5.71
CA MET A 200 2.80 5.39 4.81
C MET A 200 4.16 5.29 5.51
N LEU A 201 4.26 5.75 6.76
CA LEU A 201 5.48 5.62 7.55
C LEU A 201 5.78 4.16 7.92
N VAL A 202 4.79 3.47 8.49
CA VAL A 202 4.91 2.10 8.98
C VAL A 202 5.37 1.16 7.87
N ASN A 203 4.93 1.42 6.65
CA ASN A 203 5.19 0.57 5.49
C ASN A 203 6.27 1.13 4.55
N ASP A 204 6.93 2.26 4.87
CA ASP A 204 7.89 2.95 3.98
C ASP A 204 7.36 3.11 2.54
N GLU A 205 6.07 3.45 2.37
CA GLU A 205 5.38 3.31 1.07
C GLU A 205 6.04 4.11 -0.05
N LEU A 206 6.48 5.35 0.23
CA LEU A 206 7.17 6.18 -0.76
C LEU A 206 8.60 5.72 -1.02
N GLY A 207 9.29 5.19 -0.01
CA GLY A 207 10.63 4.63 -0.17
C GLY A 207 10.60 3.36 -1.01
N GLU A 208 9.62 2.49 -0.74
CA GLU A 208 9.31 1.30 -1.52
C GLU A 208 8.97 1.66 -2.97
N LEU A 209 8.09 2.65 -3.19
CA LEU A 209 7.73 3.10 -4.54
C LEU A 209 8.95 3.59 -5.32
N ALA A 210 9.81 4.43 -4.71
CA ALA A 210 11.01 4.92 -5.37
C ALA A 210 11.96 3.79 -5.78
N ARG A 211 12.18 2.81 -4.88
CA ARG A 211 13.03 1.64 -5.17
C ARG A 211 12.41 0.73 -6.24
N GLY A 212 11.09 0.49 -6.15
CA GLY A 212 10.34 -0.36 -7.07
C GLY A 212 10.30 0.21 -8.50
N LEU A 213 10.06 1.51 -8.65
CA LEU A 213 10.10 2.18 -9.96
C LEU A 213 11.50 2.05 -10.60
N SER A 214 12.55 2.25 -9.81
CA SER A 214 13.93 2.09 -10.27
C SER A 214 14.26 0.64 -10.65
N ALA A 215 13.75 -0.34 -9.91
CA ALA A 215 13.91 -1.75 -10.23
C ALA A 215 13.16 -2.13 -11.51
N ALA A 216 11.94 -1.64 -11.69
CA ALA A 216 11.14 -1.86 -12.89
C ALA A 216 11.82 -1.29 -14.14
N GLU A 217 12.35 -0.07 -14.09
CA GLU A 217 13.08 0.54 -15.21
C GLU A 217 14.28 -0.30 -15.65
N ARG A 218 15.05 -0.86 -14.70
CA ARG A 218 16.19 -1.73 -15.03
C ARG A 218 15.76 -3.07 -15.65
N ALA A 219 14.62 -3.59 -15.23
CA ALA A 219 14.15 -4.92 -15.64
C ALA A 219 13.38 -4.90 -16.96
N LEU A 220 12.77 -3.78 -17.34
CA LEU A 220 11.93 -3.69 -18.54
C LEU A 220 12.75 -3.84 -19.83
N LYS A 221 12.29 -4.72 -20.71
CA LYS A 221 12.81 -4.82 -22.08
C LYS A 221 12.53 -3.53 -22.86
N PRO A 222 13.29 -3.25 -23.93
CA PRO A 222 12.92 -2.21 -24.88
C PRO A 222 11.47 -2.39 -25.38
N GLY A 223 10.63 -1.37 -25.19
CA GLY A 223 9.20 -1.41 -25.53
C GLY A 223 8.30 -2.08 -24.49
N GLY A 224 8.86 -2.57 -23.39
CA GLY A 224 8.12 -3.06 -22.23
C GLY A 224 7.31 -1.95 -21.56
N ARG A 225 6.30 -2.34 -20.78
CA ARG A 225 5.32 -1.41 -20.21
C ARG A 225 5.38 -1.34 -18.70
N LEU A 226 5.57 -0.14 -18.17
CA LEU A 226 5.35 0.16 -16.76
C LEU A 226 3.93 0.72 -16.59
N VAL A 227 3.13 0.09 -15.73
CA VAL A 227 1.79 0.55 -15.37
C VAL A 227 1.71 0.76 -13.87
N VAL A 228 1.24 1.92 -13.43
CA VAL A 228 1.11 2.25 -12.02
C VAL A 228 -0.27 2.82 -11.75
N VAL A 229 -1.00 2.22 -10.82
CA VAL A 229 -2.26 2.70 -10.26
C VAL A 229 -1.95 3.28 -8.88
N SER A 230 -2.22 4.58 -8.70
CA SER A 230 -1.98 5.30 -7.44
C SER A 230 -3.28 5.79 -6.83
N PHE A 231 -3.32 5.91 -5.51
CA PHE A 231 -4.54 6.24 -4.77
C PHE A 231 -4.45 7.58 -4.02
N HIS A 232 -3.26 8.17 -3.94
CA HIS A 232 -3.10 9.51 -3.39
C HIS A 232 -2.10 10.36 -4.17
N SER A 233 -2.20 11.67 -3.95
CA SER A 233 -1.40 12.73 -4.59
C SER A 233 0.11 12.51 -4.50
N LEU A 234 0.62 12.01 -3.37
CA LEU A 234 2.06 11.82 -3.17
C LEU A 234 2.66 10.71 -4.06
N GLU A 235 1.96 9.57 -4.17
CA GLU A 235 2.33 8.49 -5.10
C GLU A 235 2.28 8.99 -6.54
N ASP A 236 1.15 9.57 -6.94
CA ASP A 236 0.94 10.10 -8.30
C ASP A 236 2.02 11.12 -8.69
N ARG A 237 2.37 12.03 -7.79
CA ARG A 237 3.43 13.02 -8.01
C ARG A 237 4.80 12.37 -8.19
N MET A 238 5.12 11.35 -7.39
CA MET A 238 6.38 10.62 -7.52
C MET A 238 6.45 9.86 -8.86
N VAL A 239 5.38 9.15 -9.22
CA VAL A 239 5.28 8.41 -10.49
C VAL A 239 5.40 9.34 -11.68
N LYS A 240 4.70 10.48 -11.67
CA LYS A 240 4.81 11.50 -12.73
C LYS A 240 6.23 12.00 -12.87
N HIS A 241 6.86 12.40 -11.76
CA HIS A 241 8.24 12.89 -11.80
C HIS A 241 9.25 11.83 -12.27
N PHE A 242 8.99 10.55 -11.99
CA PHE A 242 9.82 9.46 -12.46
C PHE A 242 9.70 9.25 -13.98
N ILE A 243 8.50 9.41 -14.55
CA ILE A 243 8.22 9.15 -15.97
C ILE A 243 8.54 10.37 -16.85
N THR A 244 8.58 11.58 -16.30
CA THR A 244 8.80 12.85 -17.03
C THR A 244 10.16 13.46 -16.78
#